data_AF-K0Q2U8-F1
#
_entry.id   AF-K0Q2U8-F1
#
_cell.length_a   1.000
_cell.length_b   1.000
_cell.length_c   1.000
_cell.angle_alpha   90.00
_cell.angle_beta   90.00
_cell.angle_gamma   90.00
#
_symmetry.space_group_name_H-M   'P 1'
#
loop_
_entity.id
_entity.type
_entity.pdbx_description
1 polymer ?
#
loop_
_entity_poly.entity_id
_entity_poly.type
_entity_poly.pdbx_seq_one_letter_code
_entity_poly.pdbx_strand_id
1 'polypeptide(L)'
;MSAKERIKRYRETGGASDLVRVEVLVPKAHRDEILNVAAELRSAHRAEKSRLVEFIRIATERYGLRIFDNIDIEKLNDLPQKARVVANALMERGDARAYAMGRKMLSQLGNGH
;
A
#
# COMPACT_ATOMS: atom_id res chain seq x y z
N MET A 1 9.58 8.72 -18.93
CA MET A 1 10.49 8.20 -17.89
C MET A 1 10.71 6.72 -18.15
N SER A 2 11.94 6.29 -18.39
CA SER A 2 12.27 4.90 -18.71
C SER A 2 12.11 3.98 -17.50
N ALA A 3 11.96 2.67 -17.73
CA ALA A 3 11.88 1.69 -16.64
C ALA A 3 13.12 1.73 -15.73
N LYS A 4 14.31 1.98 -16.30
CA LYS A 4 15.56 2.13 -15.55
C LYS A 4 15.54 3.36 -14.64
N GLU A 5 15.07 4.50 -15.13
CA GLU A 5 14.94 5.73 -14.33
C GLU A 5 13.97 5.55 -13.16
N ARG A 6 12.84 4.87 -13.39
CA ARG A 6 11.87 4.54 -12.33
C ARG A 6 12.48 3.65 -11.24
N ILE A 7 13.25 2.63 -11.63
CA ILE A 7 13.90 1.71 -10.69
C ILE A 7 14.99 2.45 -9.91
N LYS A 8 15.80 3.28 -10.57
CA LYS A 8 16.82 4.11 -9.93
C LYS A 8 16.20 5.04 -8.89
N ARG A 9 15.15 5.78 -9.28
CA ARG A 9 14.42 6.66 -8.36
C ARG A 9 13.83 5.91 -7.17
N TYR A 10 13.23 4.74 -7.40
CA TYR A 10 12.68 3.90 -6.33
C TYR A 10 13.74 3.45 -5.31
N ARG A 11 14.96 3.16 -5.77
CA ARG A 11 16.10 2.80 -4.92
C ARG A 11 16.78 3.98 -4.23
N GLU A 12 16.70 5.19 -4.78
CA GLU A 12 17.40 6.36 -4.22
C GLU A 12 16.50 7.19 -3.30
N THR A 13 15.21 7.29 -3.64
CA THR A 13 14.26 8.21 -2.97
C THR A 13 12.88 7.60 -2.72
N GLY A 14 12.65 6.35 -3.16
CA GLY A 14 11.40 5.63 -2.94
C GLY A 14 11.49 4.67 -1.76
N GLY A 15 10.47 3.81 -1.59
CA GLY A 15 10.40 2.84 -0.49
C GLY A 15 11.51 1.77 -0.45
N ALA A 16 12.48 1.81 -1.38
CA ALA A 16 13.67 0.98 -1.34
C ALA A 16 14.96 1.76 -1.03
N SER A 17 14.88 3.05 -0.65
CA SER A 17 16.06 3.86 -0.28
C SER A 17 16.85 3.27 0.88
N ASP A 18 16.13 2.71 1.85
CA ASP A 18 16.71 2.19 3.09
C ASP A 18 16.87 0.66 3.04
N LEU A 19 16.58 0.04 1.89
CA LEU A 19 16.69 -1.41 1.73
C LEU A 19 18.10 -1.81 1.29
N VAL A 20 18.70 -2.74 2.04
CA VAL A 20 19.99 -3.32 1.71
C VAL A 20 19.79 -4.62 0.92
N ARG A 21 20.57 -4.82 -0.14
CA ARG A 21 20.59 -6.10 -0.87
C ARG A 21 21.30 -7.15 -0.02
N VAL A 22 20.59 -8.21 0.32
CA VAL A 22 21.14 -9.36 1.04
C VAL A 22 21.21 -10.55 0.08
N GLU A 23 22.36 -11.22 0.03
CA GLU A 23 22.57 -12.46 -0.72
C GLU A 23 22.78 -13.60 0.28
N VAL A 24 22.04 -14.70 0.10
CA VAL A 24 22.06 -15.85 1.02
C VAL A 24 22.30 -17.12 0.21
N LEU A 25 23.18 -17.99 0.71
CA LEU A 25 23.43 -19.29 0.12
C LEU A 25 22.26 -20.23 0.45
N VAL A 26 21.67 -20.82 -0.59
CA VAL A 26 20.50 -21.70 -0.47
C VAL A 26 20.88 -23.11 -0.95
N PRO A 27 20.54 -24.17 -0.20
CA PRO A 27 20.73 -25.54 -0.68
C PRO A 27 19.96 -25.79 -1.98
N LYS A 28 20.62 -26.38 -2.98
CA LYS A 28 20.02 -26.61 -4.30
C LYS A 28 18.69 -27.38 -4.24
N ALA A 29 18.57 -28.33 -3.31
CA ALA A 29 17.37 -29.16 -3.12
C ALA A 29 16.12 -28.35 -2.73
N HIS A 30 16.27 -27.19 -2.08
CA HIS A 30 15.16 -26.37 -1.58
C HIS A 30 14.92 -25.10 -2.41
N ARG A 31 15.62 -24.95 -3.54
CA ARG A 31 15.55 -23.74 -4.37
C ARG A 31 14.11 -23.43 -4.80
N ASP A 32 13.39 -24.44 -5.29
CA ASP A 32 12.06 -24.22 -5.87
C ASP A 32 11.01 -23.92 -4.81
N GLU A 33 11.13 -24.53 -3.62
CA GLU A 33 10.32 -24.20 -2.45
C GLU A 33 10.46 -22.73 -2.05
N ILE A 34 11.70 -22.24 -1.95
CA ILE A 34 11.97 -20.83 -1.60
C ILE A 34 11.44 -19.88 -2.69
N LEU A 35 11.58 -20.25 -3.96
CA LEU A 35 11.03 -19.45 -5.06
C LEU A 35 9.51 -19.38 -5.02
N ASN A 36 8.84 -20.49 -4.70
CA ASN A 36 7.39 -20.54 -4.57
C ASN A 36 6.90 -19.68 -3.42
N VAL A 37 7.50 -19.82 -2.23
CA VAL A 37 7.16 -18.98 -1.07
C VAL A 37 7.41 -17.50 -1.38
N ALA A 38 8.53 -17.16 -2.01
CA ALA A 38 8.81 -15.79 -2.43
C ALA A 38 7.81 -15.28 -3.47
N ALA A 39 7.33 -16.13 -4.37
CA ALA A 39 6.30 -15.77 -5.35
C ALA A 39 4.95 -15.50 -4.68
N GLU A 40 4.55 -16.32 -3.70
CA GLU A 40 3.35 -16.15 -2.90
C GLU A 40 3.39 -14.84 -2.11
N LEU A 41 4.48 -14.57 -1.39
CA LEU A 41 4.66 -13.32 -0.63
C LEU A 41 4.54 -12.08 -1.54
N ARG A 42 5.17 -12.11 -2.72
CA ARG A 42 5.05 -11.01 -3.70
C ARG A 42 3.63 -10.89 -4.24
N SER A 43 2.93 -12.01 -4.45
CA SER A 43 1.55 -12.00 -4.93
C SER A 43 0.60 -11.41 -3.89
N ALA A 44 0.72 -11.83 -2.63
CA ALA A 44 -0.04 -11.30 -1.51
C ALA A 44 0.18 -9.79 -1.34
N HIS A 45 1.43 -9.34 -1.37
CA HIS A 45 1.78 -7.92 -1.28
C HIS A 45 1.19 -7.09 -2.44
N ARG A 46 1.23 -7.61 -3.68
CA ARG A 46 0.60 -6.94 -4.83
C ARG A 46 -0.92 -6.86 -4.68
N ALA A 47 -1.55 -7.94 -4.23
CA ALA A 47 -3.00 -7.97 -4.03
C ALA A 47 -3.43 -6.99 -2.94
N GLU A 48 -2.69 -6.90 -1.83
CA GLU A 48 -2.90 -5.91 -0.78
C GLU A 48 -2.79 -4.48 -1.32
N LYS A 49 -1.71 -4.19 -2.07
CA LYS A 49 -1.52 -2.89 -2.71
C LYS A 49 -2.71 -2.51 -3.61
N SER A 50 -3.17 -3.44 -4.46
CA SER A 50 -4.32 -3.22 -5.32
C SER A 50 -5.61 -2.93 -4.53
N ARG A 51 -5.84 -3.64 -3.41
CA ARG A 51 -6.99 -3.38 -2.54
C ARG A 51 -6.95 -1.99 -1.92
N LEU A 52 -5.79 -1.53 -1.45
CA LEU A 52 -5.65 -0.20 -0.86
C LEU A 52 -5.90 0.92 -1.88
N VAL A 53 -5.37 0.77 -3.10
CA VAL A 53 -5.62 1.72 -4.19
C VAL A 53 -7.13 1.79 -4.49
N GLU A 54 -7.79 0.64 -4.57
CA GLU A 54 -9.22 0.58 -4.86
C GLU A 54 -10.06 1.23 -3.75
N PHE A 55 -9.72 1.01 -2.48
CA PHE A 55 -10.41 1.69 -1.39
C PHE A 55 -10.27 3.21 -1.44
N ILE A 56 -9.06 3.72 -1.71
CA ILE A 56 -8.83 5.16 -1.85
C ILE A 56 -9.67 5.71 -3.00
N ARG A 57 -9.68 5.03 -4.16
CA ARG A 57 -10.47 5.44 -5.33
C ARG A 57 -11.97 5.50 -5.01
N ILE A 58 -12.53 4.44 -4.42
CA ILE A 58 -13.95 4.40 -4.04
C ILE A 58 -14.27 5.51 -3.03
N ALA A 59 -13.38 5.74 -2.07
CA ALA A 59 -13.57 6.78 -1.06
C ALA A 59 -13.59 8.18 -1.69
N THR A 60 -12.61 8.50 -2.53
CA THR A 60 -12.52 9.81 -3.18
C THR A 60 -13.67 10.06 -4.13
N GLU A 61 -14.12 9.05 -4.88
CA GLU A 61 -15.28 9.16 -5.78
C GLU A 61 -16.59 9.38 -5.02
N ARG A 62 -16.81 8.67 -3.91
CA ARG A 62 -18.09 8.73 -3.18
C ARG A 62 -18.19 9.90 -2.22
N TYR A 63 -17.09 10.27 -1.59
CA TYR A 63 -17.09 11.23 -0.50
C TYR A 63 -16.40 12.54 -0.87
N GLY A 64 -15.43 12.52 -1.77
CA GLY A 64 -14.81 13.71 -2.39
C GLY A 64 -14.59 14.88 -1.41
N LEU A 65 -14.98 16.08 -1.83
CA LEU A 65 -14.84 17.30 -1.03
C LEU A 65 -15.66 17.28 0.27
N ARG A 66 -16.69 16.43 0.40
CA ARG A 66 -17.51 16.38 1.63
C ARG A 66 -16.69 15.95 2.84
N ILE A 67 -15.69 15.09 2.64
CA ILE A 67 -14.85 14.55 3.71
C ILE A 67 -13.40 15.01 3.58
N PHE A 68 -12.91 15.22 2.35
CA PHE A 68 -11.50 15.48 2.05
C PHE A 68 -11.19 16.92 1.63
N ASP A 69 -12.06 17.89 1.93
CA ASP A 69 -11.92 19.32 1.62
C ASP A 69 -10.53 19.91 1.95
N ASN A 70 -9.95 19.51 3.08
CA ASN A 70 -8.67 20.00 3.59
C ASN A 70 -7.55 18.93 3.55
N ILE A 71 -7.71 17.87 2.75
CA ILE A 71 -6.75 16.76 2.68
C ILE A 71 -6.20 16.66 1.27
N ASP A 72 -4.93 17.01 1.11
CA ASP A 72 -4.20 16.79 -0.14
C ASP A 72 -3.61 15.38 -0.18
N ILE A 73 -4.39 14.44 -0.70
CA ILE A 73 -4.01 13.01 -0.80
C ILE A 73 -2.82 12.82 -1.75
N GLU A 74 -2.63 13.71 -2.73
CA GLU A 74 -1.56 13.59 -3.72
C GLU A 74 -0.19 13.92 -3.13
N LYS A 75 -0.12 14.77 -2.10
CA LYS A 75 1.13 15.11 -1.39
C LYS A 75 1.65 14.02 -0.45
N LEU A 76 0.87 12.98 -0.18
CA LEU A 76 1.33 11.88 0.65
C LEU A 76 2.21 10.93 -0.16
N ASN A 77 3.36 10.55 0.37
CA ASN A 77 4.37 9.81 -0.41
C ASN A 77 4.10 8.30 -0.48
N ASP A 78 3.46 7.74 0.55
CA ASP A 78 3.29 6.29 0.68
C ASP A 78 1.82 5.86 0.71
N LEU A 79 1.52 4.71 0.10
CA LEU A 79 0.15 4.21 -0.06
C LEU A 79 -0.51 3.80 1.27
N PRO A 80 0.17 3.10 2.20
CA PRO A 80 -0.33 2.87 3.56
C PRO A 80 -0.65 4.17 4.29
N GLN A 81 0.21 5.20 4.15
CA GLN A 81 -0.04 6.50 4.77
C GLN A 81 -1.27 7.18 4.16
N LYS A 82 -1.41 7.18 2.83
CA LYS A 82 -2.63 7.64 2.13
C LYS A 82 -3.87 6.92 2.65
N ALA A 83 -3.83 5.59 2.67
CA ALA A 83 -4.95 4.77 3.12
C ALA A 83 -5.33 5.06 4.58
N ARG A 84 -4.35 5.29 5.46
CA ARG A 84 -4.59 5.62 6.87
C ARG A 84 -5.25 6.99 7.04
N VAL A 85 -4.76 8.02 6.33
CA VAL A 85 -5.34 9.37 6.36
C VAL A 85 -6.78 9.34 5.83
N VAL A 86 -7.01 8.68 4.70
CA VAL A 86 -8.34 8.52 4.11
C VAL A 86 -9.27 7.77 5.07
N ALA A 87 -8.82 6.66 5.66
CA ALA A 87 -9.62 5.88 6.59
C ALA A 87 -10.03 6.66 7.83
N ASN A 88 -9.10 7.43 8.42
CA ASN A 88 -9.38 8.26 9.58
C ASN A 88 -10.39 9.36 9.23
N ALA A 89 -10.22 10.05 8.10
CA ALA A 89 -11.16 11.09 7.67
C ALA A 89 -12.57 10.52 7.42
N LEU A 90 -12.68 9.34 6.81
CA LEU A 90 -13.97 8.64 6.63
C LEU A 90 -14.64 8.31 7.96
N MET A 91 -13.85 7.92 8.98
CA MET A 91 -14.36 7.57 10.30
C MET A 91 -14.75 8.78 11.14
N GLU A 92 -14.03 9.90 11.02
CA GLU A 92 -14.26 11.11 11.81
C GLU A 92 -15.37 12.00 11.26
N ARG A 93 -15.48 12.09 9.93
CA ARG A 93 -16.34 13.08 9.25
C ARG A 93 -17.45 12.47 8.42
N GLY A 94 -17.44 11.15 8.28
CA GLY A 94 -18.35 10.42 7.39
C GLY A 94 -19.61 9.89 8.07
N ASP A 95 -20.48 9.32 7.24
CA ASP A 95 -21.65 8.57 7.68
C ASP A 95 -21.31 7.13 8.12
N ALA A 96 -22.29 6.36 8.59
CA ALA A 96 -22.08 4.97 9.02
C ALA A 96 -21.43 4.08 7.95
N ARG A 97 -21.71 4.33 6.66
CA ARG A 97 -21.09 3.58 5.55
C ARG A 97 -19.62 3.99 5.36
N ALA A 98 -19.31 5.28 5.50
CA ALA A 98 -17.94 5.79 5.48
C ALA A 98 -17.14 5.21 6.63
N TYR A 99 -17.70 5.19 7.84
CA TYR A 99 -17.08 4.60 9.02
C TYR A 99 -16.73 3.12 8.81
N ALA A 100 -17.69 2.32 8.32
CA ALA A 100 -17.47 0.90 8.02
C ALA A 100 -16.35 0.71 6.97
N MET A 101 -16.31 1.56 5.94
CA MET A 101 -15.26 1.55 4.93
C MET A 101 -13.89 1.90 5.52
N GLY A 102 -13.79 2.96 6.33
CA GLY A 102 -12.55 3.34 7.00
C GLY A 102 -12.03 2.24 7.93
N ARG A 103 -12.91 1.59 8.71
CA ARG A 103 -12.55 0.44 9.54
C ARG A 103 -12.01 -0.73 8.73
N LYS A 104 -12.63 -1.03 7.58
CA LYS A 104 -12.15 -2.07 6.66
C LYS A 104 -10.77 -1.71 6.11
N MET A 105 -10.54 -0.46 5.73
CA MET A 105 -9.23 0.01 5.27
C MET A 105 -8.15 -0.16 6.36
N LEU A 106 -8.42 0.27 7.59
CA LEU A 106 -7.48 0.09 8.71
C LEU A 106 -7.18 -1.38 9.01
N SER A 107 -8.18 -2.27 8.94
CA SER A 107 -7.96 -3.70 9.14
C SER A 107 -7.00 -4.32 8.11
N GLN A 108 -7.01 -3.81 6.88
CA GLN A 108 -6.11 -4.27 5.83
C GLN A 108 -4.68 -3.76 6.05
N LEU A 109 -4.51 -2.61 6.72
CA LEU A 109 -3.20 -2.06 7.09
C LEU A 109 -2.60 -2.73 8.34
N GLY A 110 -3.43 -3.25 9.25
CA GLY A 110 -3.01 -3.86 10.51
C GLY A 110 -2.58 -5.33 10.43
N ASN A 111 -2.80 -5.99 9.28
CA ASN A 111 -2.42 -7.39 9.05
C ASN A 111 -0.98 -7.57 8.53
N GLY A 112 -0.13 -6.53 8.64
CA GLY A 112 1.26 -6.53 8.20
C GLY A 112 2.28 -6.71 9.33
N HIS A 113 1.87 -7.29 10.47
CA HIS A 113 2.75 -7.68 11.58
C HIS A 113 3.02 -9.18 11.57
#